data_AF-A0AAU8P8R8-F1
#
_entry.id   AF-A0AAU8P8R8-F1
#
_cell.length_a   1.000
_cell.length_b   1.000
_cell.length_c   1.000
_cell.angle_alpha   90.00
_cell.angle_beta   90.00
_cell.angle_gamma   90.00
#
_symmetry.space_group_name_H-M   'P 1'
#
loop_
_entity.id
_entity.type
_entity.pdbx_description
1 polymer ?
#
loop_
_entity_poly.entity_id
_entity_poly.type
_entity_poly.pdbx_seq_one_letter_code
_entity_poly.pdbx_strand_id
1 'polypeptide(L)'
;MAFIHVYMNNPTAGGTDGVLVSEGTEANPITVGPLNATENEESAPIKLALRCETGYKTSGTVTVQPVGTKADKWALAPDVAGAPGTWQAYGAALTIEDVISDTNYVFWAKARATSDEPPQNDTSVDIQVQAMIVAA
;
A
#
# COMPACT_ATOMS: atom_id res chain seq x y z
N MET A 1 -18.11 0.04 -9.05
CA MET A 1 -17.86 0.17 -7.60
C MET A 1 -16.67 -0.70 -7.26
N ALA A 2 -15.71 -0.18 -6.52
CA ALA A 2 -14.65 -1.00 -5.94
C ALA A 2 -15.24 -1.69 -4.70
N PHE A 3 -14.96 -2.98 -4.53
CA PHE A 3 -15.41 -3.77 -3.37
C PHE A 3 -14.24 -4.14 -2.44
N ILE A 4 -13.08 -3.53 -2.69
CA ILE A 4 -11.85 -3.67 -1.92
C ILE A 4 -11.17 -2.31 -1.89
N HIS A 5 -10.65 -1.94 -0.72
CA HIS A 5 -10.09 -0.62 -0.47
C HIS A 5 -8.76 -0.72 0.28
N VAL A 6 -7.97 0.35 0.21
CA VAL A 6 -6.74 0.53 0.99
C VAL A 6 -7.01 1.45 2.18
N TYR A 7 -6.57 1.04 3.37
CA TYR A 7 -6.67 1.81 4.60
C TYR A 7 -5.28 2.11 5.16
N MET A 8 -5.13 3.28 5.78
CA MET A 8 -3.91 3.76 6.42
C MET A 8 -4.18 4.16 7.89
N ASN A 9 -3.23 4.86 8.51
CA ASN A 9 -3.28 5.29 9.91
C ASN A 9 -3.22 4.13 10.92
N ASN A 10 -2.20 3.27 10.76
CA ASN A 10 -1.90 2.14 11.65
C ASN A 10 -3.04 1.12 11.83
N PRO A 11 -3.62 0.58 10.75
CA PRO A 11 -4.67 -0.43 10.86
C PRO A 11 -4.20 -1.67 11.62
N THR A 12 -5.10 -2.27 12.41
CA THR A 12 -4.84 -3.49 13.18
C THR A 12 -5.21 -4.71 12.35
N ALA A 13 -4.33 -5.70 12.25
CA ALA A 13 -4.60 -6.94 11.52
C ALA A 13 -5.85 -7.67 12.06
N GLY A 14 -6.74 -8.09 11.17
CA GLY A 14 -8.04 -8.68 11.52
C GLY A 14 -9.05 -7.70 12.12
N GLY A 15 -8.69 -6.43 12.30
CA GLY A 15 -9.59 -5.36 12.75
C GLY A 15 -10.37 -4.71 11.61
N THR A 16 -11.11 -3.66 11.96
CA THR A 16 -11.84 -2.79 11.01
C THR A 16 -11.49 -1.31 11.17
N ASP A 17 -10.46 -1.02 11.96
CA ASP A 17 -9.87 0.30 12.13
C ASP A 17 -9.07 0.74 10.88
N GLY A 18 -8.60 1.98 10.91
CA GLY A 18 -7.89 2.63 9.79
C GLY A 18 -8.72 3.71 9.10
N VAL A 19 -8.04 4.51 8.28
CA VAL A 19 -8.65 5.60 7.50
C VAL A 19 -8.51 5.25 6.01
N LEU A 20 -9.60 5.35 5.25
CA LEU A 20 -9.61 5.09 3.82
C LEU A 20 -8.59 5.99 3.09
N VAL A 21 -7.69 5.39 2.33
CA VAL A 21 -6.81 6.11 1.40
C VAL A 21 -7.65 6.63 0.23
N SER A 22 -7.41 7.85 -0.22
CA SER A 22 -8.17 8.43 -1.33
C SER A 22 -8.08 7.60 -2.61
N GLU A 23 -9.22 7.39 -3.25
CA GLU A 23 -9.34 6.69 -4.52
C GLU A 23 -9.72 7.71 -5.61
N GLY A 24 -8.74 8.14 -6.41
CA GLY A 24 -8.94 9.02 -7.57
C GLY A 24 -9.25 10.50 -7.30
N THR A 25 -9.23 10.94 -6.03
CA THR A 25 -9.53 12.34 -5.65
C THR A 25 -8.40 13.07 -4.93
N GLU A 26 -7.36 12.35 -4.51
CA GLU A 26 -6.22 12.88 -3.73
C GLU A 26 -6.61 13.58 -2.42
N ALA A 27 -7.85 13.41 -1.93
CA ALA A 27 -8.34 14.10 -0.74
C ALA A 27 -7.73 13.60 0.58
N ASN A 28 -7.21 12.36 0.59
CA ASN A 28 -6.63 11.71 1.76
C ASN A 28 -5.54 10.69 1.32
N PRO A 29 -4.44 11.17 0.73
CA PRO A 29 -3.41 10.31 0.14
C PRO A 29 -2.48 9.72 1.20
N ILE A 30 -1.76 8.67 0.83
CA ILE A 30 -0.60 8.22 1.61
C ILE A 30 0.47 9.31 1.49
N THR A 31 0.88 9.88 2.61
CA THR A 31 1.85 10.98 2.66
C THR A 31 3.17 10.51 3.25
N VAL A 32 4.28 10.84 2.59
CA VAL A 32 5.64 10.55 3.05
C VAL A 32 6.48 11.82 3.02
N GLY A 33 7.35 11.95 4.02
CA GLY A 33 8.45 12.90 3.98
C GLY A 33 8.29 14.11 4.91
N PRO A 34 9.20 15.10 4.78
CA PRO A 34 10.25 15.19 3.75
C PRO A 34 11.32 14.08 3.89
N LEU A 35 11.94 13.69 2.77
CA LEU A 35 13.09 12.77 2.71
C LEU A 35 14.30 13.49 2.09
N ASN A 36 15.49 13.21 2.61
CA ASN A 36 16.75 13.76 2.13
C ASN A 36 17.29 12.96 0.94
N ALA A 37 17.01 13.45 -0.27
CA ALA A 37 17.52 12.89 -1.52
C ALA A 37 19.05 12.75 -1.53
N THR A 38 19.79 13.74 -0.97
CA THR A 38 21.26 13.73 -0.94
C THR A 38 21.83 12.50 -0.23
N GLU A 39 21.10 11.99 0.77
CA GLU A 39 21.49 10.85 1.59
C GLU A 39 20.87 9.52 1.11
N ASN A 40 20.13 9.54 0.01
CA ASN A 40 19.31 8.42 -0.45
C ASN A 40 18.36 7.89 0.63
N GLU A 41 17.70 8.81 1.36
CA GLU A 41 16.88 8.46 2.52
C GLU A 41 15.67 7.60 2.13
N GLU A 42 15.40 6.58 2.95
CA GLU A 42 14.16 5.80 2.92
C GLU A 42 13.25 6.22 4.08
N SER A 43 11.94 6.27 3.83
CA SER A 43 10.97 6.57 4.86
C SER A 43 10.90 5.49 5.93
N ALA A 44 10.36 5.86 7.10
CA ALA A 44 9.84 4.86 8.02
C ALA A 44 8.78 3.97 7.31
N PRO A 45 8.65 2.68 7.67
CA PRO A 45 7.62 1.82 7.13
C PRO A 45 6.22 2.32 7.45
N ILE A 46 5.34 2.27 6.45
CA ILE A 46 3.96 2.72 6.52
C ILE A 46 3.07 1.48 6.57
N LYS A 47 2.31 1.35 7.65
CA LYS A 47 1.35 0.26 7.80
C LYS A 47 0.06 0.58 7.04
N LEU A 48 -0.32 -0.32 6.14
CA LEU A 48 -1.53 -0.23 5.32
C LEU A 48 -2.35 -1.51 5.46
N ALA A 49 -3.63 -1.45 5.10
CA ALA A 49 -4.47 -2.64 5.05
C ALA A 49 -5.31 -2.68 3.77
N LEU A 50 -5.47 -3.87 3.21
CA LEU A 50 -6.53 -4.18 2.28
C LEU A 50 -7.74 -4.72 3.04
N ARG A 51 -8.93 -4.29 2.65
CA ARG A 51 -10.17 -4.80 3.22
C ARG A 51 -11.30 -4.70 2.21
N CYS A 52 -12.08 -5.78 2.09
CA CYS A 52 -13.28 -5.81 1.27
C CYS A 52 -14.45 -5.14 2.00
N GLU A 53 -15.47 -4.72 1.26
CA GLU A 53 -16.74 -4.34 1.87
C GLU A 53 -17.43 -5.54 2.53
N THR A 54 -18.25 -5.29 3.55
CA THR A 54 -19.03 -6.35 4.23
C THR A 54 -19.86 -7.15 3.23
N GLY A 55 -19.75 -8.48 3.29
CA GLY A 55 -20.42 -9.40 2.36
C GLY A 55 -19.59 -9.80 1.13
N TYR A 56 -18.36 -9.31 1.01
CA TYR A 56 -17.45 -9.65 -0.09
C TYR A 56 -16.11 -10.18 0.41
N LYS A 57 -15.42 -10.92 -0.46
CA LYS A 57 -14.05 -11.42 -0.24
C LYS A 57 -13.30 -11.58 -1.56
N THR A 58 -11.99 -11.67 -1.48
CA THR A 58 -11.16 -12.02 -2.65
C THR A 58 -11.27 -13.51 -3.00
N SER A 59 -11.08 -13.85 -4.27
CA SER A 59 -11.00 -15.21 -4.77
C SER A 59 -9.75 -15.37 -5.65
N GLY A 60 -8.83 -16.21 -5.21
CA GLY A 60 -7.53 -16.37 -5.86
C GLY A 60 -6.54 -15.26 -5.50
N THR A 61 -5.46 -15.19 -6.27
CA THR A 61 -4.32 -14.32 -6.00
C THR A 61 -4.69 -12.84 -6.13
N VAL A 62 -4.22 -12.05 -5.16
CA VAL A 62 -4.31 -10.59 -5.14
C VAL A 62 -2.93 -10.01 -5.45
N THR A 63 -2.88 -8.98 -6.29
CA THR A 63 -1.65 -8.26 -6.60
C THR A 63 -1.78 -6.80 -6.19
N VAL A 64 -0.84 -6.31 -5.38
CA VAL A 64 -0.72 -4.91 -4.99
C VAL A 64 0.54 -4.36 -5.63
N GLN A 65 0.45 -3.25 -6.36
CA GLN A 65 1.62 -2.69 -7.03
C GLN A 65 1.60 -1.16 -7.02
N PRO A 66 2.76 -0.51 -6.79
CA PRO A 66 2.91 0.91 -7.11
C PRO A 66 2.83 1.10 -8.62
N VAL A 67 2.07 2.09 -9.08
CA VAL A 67 2.01 2.51 -10.49
C VAL A 67 2.21 4.01 -10.60
N GLY A 68 2.55 4.50 -11.78
CA GLY A 68 2.82 5.92 -12.02
C GLY A 68 4.29 6.22 -12.32
N THR A 69 4.64 7.50 -12.38
CA THR A 69 5.94 7.95 -12.92
C THR A 69 7.11 7.57 -12.02
N LYS A 70 6.90 7.59 -10.69
CA LYS A 70 7.93 7.24 -9.68
C LYS A 70 7.58 5.98 -8.90
N ALA A 71 6.89 5.04 -9.53
CA ALA A 71 6.56 3.75 -8.90
C ALA A 71 7.82 3.01 -8.38
N ASP A 72 8.96 3.17 -9.07
CA ASP A 72 10.29 2.65 -8.71
C ASP A 72 10.95 3.35 -7.50
N LYS A 73 10.24 4.29 -6.86
CA LYS A 73 10.62 4.87 -5.56
C LYS A 73 9.83 4.28 -4.40
N TRP A 74 8.89 3.38 -4.66
CA TRP A 74 8.08 2.71 -3.65
C TRP A 74 8.38 1.23 -3.56
N ALA A 75 8.49 0.70 -2.34
CA ALA A 75 8.64 -0.72 -2.09
C ALA A 75 7.51 -1.20 -1.17
N LEU A 76 7.07 -2.44 -1.40
CA LEU A 76 6.02 -3.09 -0.62
C LEU A 76 6.59 -4.30 0.14
N ALA A 77 5.98 -4.67 1.26
CA ALA A 77 6.31 -5.90 2.00
C ALA A 77 5.05 -6.52 2.63
N PRO A 78 4.99 -7.85 2.78
CA PRO A 78 3.96 -8.48 3.59
C PRO A 78 4.12 -8.11 5.07
N ASP A 79 3.06 -8.24 5.86
CA ASP A 79 3.17 -8.20 7.32
C ASP A 79 3.68 -9.54 7.86
N VAL A 80 4.61 -9.49 8.81
CA VAL A 80 5.09 -10.63 9.58
C VAL A 80 5.04 -10.27 11.04
N ALA A 81 3.96 -10.68 11.71
CA ALA A 81 3.72 -10.44 13.13
C ALA A 81 3.74 -8.96 13.53
N GLY A 82 3.12 -8.09 12.71
CA GLY A 82 3.00 -6.66 13.00
C GLY A 82 4.22 -5.82 12.62
N ALA A 83 5.14 -6.38 11.83
CA ALA A 83 6.29 -5.69 11.27
C ALA A 83 6.45 -6.01 9.76
N PRO A 84 7.13 -5.16 8.97
CA PRO A 84 7.44 -5.49 7.58
C PRO A 84 8.26 -6.77 7.47
N GLY A 85 7.82 -7.69 6.62
CA GLY A 85 8.59 -8.87 6.22
C GLY A 85 9.69 -8.54 5.21
N THR A 86 9.95 -9.45 4.28
CA THR A 86 10.88 -9.20 3.18
C THR A 86 10.31 -8.17 2.21
N TRP A 87 11.00 -7.04 2.07
CA TRP A 87 10.69 -6.02 1.07
C TRP A 87 10.84 -6.58 -0.35
N GLN A 88 9.84 -6.31 -1.18
CA GLN A 88 9.95 -6.46 -2.62
C GLN A 88 10.95 -5.43 -3.16
N ALA A 89 11.45 -5.68 -4.37
CA ALA A 89 12.23 -4.68 -5.08
C ALA A 89 11.38 -3.41 -5.28
N TYR A 90 12.04 -2.24 -5.31
CA TYR A 90 11.35 -0.99 -5.59
C TYR A 90 10.62 -1.05 -6.95
N GLY A 91 9.35 -0.63 -6.97
CA GLY A 91 8.45 -0.73 -8.11
C GLY A 91 7.87 -2.12 -8.37
N ALA A 92 8.28 -3.15 -7.60
CA ALA A 92 7.74 -4.49 -7.77
C ALA A 92 6.41 -4.67 -7.02
N ALA A 93 5.60 -5.59 -7.53
CA ALA A 93 4.34 -5.96 -6.94
C ALA A 93 4.52 -6.85 -5.70
N LEU A 94 3.58 -6.76 -4.77
CA LEU A 94 3.35 -7.70 -3.68
C LEU A 94 2.21 -8.64 -4.06
N THR A 95 2.49 -9.94 -4.04
CA THR A 95 1.48 -10.99 -4.27
C THR A 95 0.96 -11.51 -2.94
N ILE A 96 -0.36 -11.63 -2.82
CA ILE A 96 -1.06 -12.13 -1.64
C ILE A 96 -1.93 -13.31 -2.06
N GLU A 97 -1.73 -14.46 -1.42
CA GLU A 97 -2.50 -15.69 -1.67
C GLU A 97 -3.62 -15.91 -0.65
N ASP A 98 -3.60 -15.16 0.45
CA ASP A 98 -4.62 -15.23 1.49
C ASP A 98 -5.94 -14.62 1.00
N VAL A 99 -7.06 -15.16 1.49
CA VAL A 99 -8.37 -14.56 1.28
C VAL A 99 -8.49 -13.30 2.14
N ILE A 100 -8.78 -12.18 1.48
CA ILE A 100 -9.03 -10.89 2.13
C ILE A 100 -10.54 -10.72 2.24
N SER A 101 -11.06 -10.62 3.46
CA SER A 101 -12.49 -10.42 3.75
C SER A 101 -12.77 -8.96 4.14
N ASP A 102 -13.86 -8.74 4.87
CA ASP A 102 -14.24 -7.48 5.52
C ASP A 102 -13.44 -7.14 6.79
N THR A 103 -12.24 -7.71 6.95
CA THR A 103 -11.27 -7.34 7.99
C THR A 103 -9.91 -6.99 7.39
N ASN A 104 -9.11 -6.24 8.13
CA ASN A 104 -7.82 -5.72 7.68
C ASN A 104 -6.81 -6.83 7.39
N TYR A 105 -6.42 -6.97 6.12
CA TYR A 105 -5.21 -7.66 5.70
C TYR A 105 -4.05 -6.67 5.62
N VAL A 106 -3.11 -6.75 6.56
CA VAL A 106 -2.05 -5.75 6.70
C VAL A 106 -0.89 -6.03 5.75
N PHE A 107 -0.39 -4.96 5.14
CA PHE A 107 0.86 -4.94 4.38
C PHE A 107 1.60 -3.62 4.64
N TRP A 108 2.82 -3.52 4.13
CA TRP A 108 3.69 -2.38 4.39
C TRP A 108 4.14 -1.73 3.09
N ALA A 109 4.30 -0.42 3.14
CA ALA A 109 4.93 0.37 2.09
C ALA A 109 6.07 1.21 2.68
N LYS A 110 7.05 1.54 1.85
CA LYS A 110 8.01 2.61 2.11
C LYS A 110 8.34 3.32 0.81
N ALA A 111 8.70 4.59 0.91
CA ALA A 111 9.22 5.35 -0.22
C ALA A 111 10.69 5.71 0.03
N ARG A 112 11.40 6.03 -1.04
CA ARG A 112 12.76 6.58 -0.96
C ARG A 112 12.86 7.86 -1.77
N ALA A 113 13.77 8.72 -1.35
CA ALA A 113 14.35 9.73 -2.22
C ALA A 113 15.76 9.29 -2.60
N THR A 114 16.23 9.65 -3.79
CA THR A 114 17.60 9.31 -4.25
C THR A 114 18.37 10.53 -4.72
N SER A 115 19.69 10.49 -4.65
CA SER A 115 20.54 11.68 -4.87
C SER A 115 20.55 12.20 -6.31
N ASP A 116 19.96 11.45 -7.23
CA ASP A 116 19.80 11.77 -8.64
C ASP A 116 18.46 12.46 -8.97
N GLU A 117 17.61 12.74 -7.98
CA GLU A 117 16.37 13.51 -8.18
C GLU A 117 16.39 14.86 -7.47
N PRO A 118 15.84 15.93 -8.09
CA PRO A 118 15.70 17.21 -7.41
C PRO A 118 14.64 17.11 -6.30
N PRO A 119 14.78 17.88 -5.20
CA PRO A 119 13.75 17.99 -4.19
C PRO A 119 12.44 18.45 -4.82
N GLN A 120 11.39 17.65 -4.67
CA GLN A 120 10.07 17.92 -5.21
C GLN A 120 9.01 17.10 -4.47
N ASN A 121 7.78 17.60 -4.45
CA ASN A 121 6.63 16.77 -4.11
C ASN A 121 6.30 15.89 -5.30
N ASP A 122 6.06 14.61 -5.05
CA ASP A 122 5.56 13.69 -6.05
C ASP A 122 4.14 13.26 -5.69
N THR A 123 3.21 13.48 -6.60
CA THR A 123 1.81 13.08 -6.50
C THR A 123 1.42 12.09 -7.61
N SER A 124 2.42 11.55 -8.34
CA SER A 124 2.18 10.75 -9.53
C SER A 124 2.01 9.26 -9.28
N VAL A 125 2.15 8.81 -8.03
CA VAL A 125 2.13 7.38 -7.66
C VAL A 125 0.81 6.99 -7.05
N ASP A 126 0.22 5.93 -7.58
CA ASP A 126 -0.95 5.26 -7.04
C ASP A 126 -0.57 3.85 -6.54
N ILE A 127 -1.30 3.34 -5.54
CA ILE A 127 -1.29 1.92 -5.20
C ILE A 127 -2.44 1.25 -5.93
N GLN A 128 -2.11 0.40 -6.90
CA GLN A 128 -3.10 -0.38 -7.63
C GLN A 128 -3.31 -1.74 -6.98
N VAL A 129 -4.57 -2.11 -6.78
CA VAL A 129 -4.99 -3.43 -6.30
C VAL A 129 -5.70 -4.17 -7.43
N GLN A 130 -5.18 -5.34 -7.80
CA GLN A 130 -5.80 -6.25 -8.75
C GLN A 130 -6.28 -7.50 -7.99
N ALA A 131 -7.59 -7.73 -7.99
CA ALA A 131 -8.21 -8.85 -7.31
C ALA A 131 -9.51 -9.25 -8.00
N MET A 132 -9.84 -10.55 -7.96
CA MET A 132 -11.20 -11.02 -8.22
C MET A 132 -11.98 -10.97 -6.91
N ILE A 133 -13.14 -10.30 -6.93
CA ILE A 133 -14.03 -10.20 -5.77
C ILE A 133 -15.28 -11.05 -6.00
N VAL A 134 -15.67 -11.80 -4.96
CA VAL A 134 -16.88 -12.63 -4.94
C VAL A 134 -17.70 -12.33 -3.67
N ALA A 135 -18.98 -12.70 -3.69
CA ALA A 135 -19.78 -12.71 -2.47
C ALA A 135 -19.18 -13.68 -1.44
N ALA A 136 -19.20 -13.29 -0.16
CA ALA A 136 -18.63 -14.05 0.94
C ALA A 136 -19.43 -15.31 1.29
#